data_AF-A0A4S4HA52-F1
#
_entry.id   AF-A0A4S4HA52-F1
#
_cell.length_a   1.000
_cell.length_b   1.000
_cell.length_c   1.000
_cell.angle_alpha   90.00
_cell.angle_beta   90.00
_cell.angle_gamma   90.00
#
_symmetry.space_group_name_H-M   'P 1'
#
loop_
_entity.id
_entity.type
_entity.pdbx_description
1 polymer ?
#
loop_
_entity_poly.entity_id
_entity_poly.type
_entity_poly.pdbx_seq_one_letter_code
_entity_poly.pdbx_strand_id
1 'polypeptide(L)'
;MAQSDVIEIVQGLCKLYKGEDTNPYNPDNVPQSEWANEYLKFQIWDAEYSVVKGFEWWYDMWKHQRPKQLADNEEKAEEVYKLAIFDKLQKMKREDIDFQAMYFAL
;
A
#
# COMPACT_ATOMS: atom_id res chain seq x y z
N MET A 1 4.01 15.70 -17.59
CA MET A 1 2.63 15.30 -17.91
C MET A 1 2.40 13.83 -17.57
N ALA A 2 3.19 12.88 -18.11
CA ALA A 2 3.03 11.44 -17.82
C ALA A 2 3.08 10.98 -16.33
N GLN A 3 3.75 11.72 -15.43
CA GLN A 3 3.89 11.31 -14.02
C GLN A 3 2.67 11.65 -13.17
N SER A 4 1.92 12.70 -13.52
CA SER A 4 0.65 13.05 -12.85
C SER A 4 -0.37 11.93 -13.08
N ASP A 5 -0.44 11.45 -14.33
CA ASP A 5 -1.35 10.38 -14.74
C ASP A 5 -1.08 9.07 -13.95
N VAL A 6 0.19 8.73 -13.72
CA VAL A 6 0.55 7.52 -12.94
C VAL A 6 0.14 7.66 -11.47
N ILE A 7 0.31 8.85 -10.88
CA ILE A 7 -0.09 9.10 -9.48
C ILE A 7 -1.61 9.03 -9.35
N GLU A 8 -2.37 9.56 -10.31
CA GLU A 8 -3.84 9.45 -10.34
C GLU A 8 -4.29 7.99 -10.45
N ILE A 9 -3.63 7.18 -11.28
CA ILE A 9 -3.90 5.74 -11.37
C ILE A 9 -3.60 5.05 -10.03
N VAL A 10 -2.45 5.33 -9.40
CA VAL A 10 -2.11 4.78 -8.07
C VAL A 10 -3.13 5.16 -7.02
N GLN A 11 -3.60 6.40 -7.01
CA GLN A 11 -4.69 6.84 -6.11
C GLN A 11 -5.97 6.04 -6.38
N GLY A 12 -6.30 5.77 -7.64
CA GLY A 12 -7.44 4.91 -8.02
C GLY A 12 -7.33 3.46 -7.54
N LEU A 13 -6.11 2.95 -7.34
CA LEU A 13 -5.85 1.61 -6.81
C LEU A 13 -5.99 1.53 -5.27
N CYS A 14 -5.98 2.66 -4.56
CA CYS A 14 -6.02 2.69 -3.10
C CYS A 14 -7.39 2.25 -2.57
N LYS A 15 -7.41 1.18 -1.78
CA LYS A 15 -8.62 0.63 -1.16
C LYS A 15 -9.04 1.43 0.06
N LEU A 16 -8.10 1.84 0.91
CA LEU A 16 -8.33 2.43 2.23
C LEU A 16 -8.02 3.93 2.30
N TYR A 17 -6.94 4.38 1.68
CA TYR A 17 -6.58 5.78 1.58
C TYR A 17 -7.48 6.49 0.57
N LYS A 18 -8.25 7.47 1.04
CA LYS A 18 -9.21 8.25 0.24
C LYS A 18 -8.83 9.72 0.10
N GLY A 19 -7.55 10.06 0.25
CA GLY A 19 -7.04 11.44 0.15
C GLY A 19 -6.93 12.18 1.49
N GLU A 20 -7.18 11.49 2.60
CA GLU A 20 -7.14 12.06 3.95
C GLU A 20 -5.69 12.18 4.45
N ASP A 21 -5.32 13.26 5.13
CA ASP A 21 -3.95 13.41 5.66
C ASP A 21 -3.74 12.69 7.00
N THR A 22 -4.79 12.13 7.59
CA THR A 22 -4.73 11.42 8.88
C THR A 22 -5.34 10.03 8.74
N ASN A 23 -4.67 9.03 9.30
CA ASN A 23 -5.13 7.65 9.29
C ASN A 23 -6.38 7.50 10.20
N PRO A 24 -7.55 7.12 9.67
CA PRO A 24 -8.77 7.00 10.46
C PRO A 24 -8.83 5.70 11.27
N TYR A 25 -8.01 4.70 10.94
CA TYR A 25 -8.00 3.41 11.63
C TYR A 25 -7.16 3.51 12.91
N ASN A 26 -7.64 2.93 14.00
CA ASN A 26 -6.88 2.92 15.24
C ASN A 26 -7.04 1.58 15.99
N PRO A 27 -6.03 0.70 15.92
CA PRO A 27 -6.09 -0.62 16.56
C PRO A 27 -6.16 -0.53 18.09
N ASP A 28 -5.72 0.56 18.71
CA ASP A 28 -5.75 0.72 20.18
C ASP A 28 -7.15 1.09 20.70
N ASN A 29 -8.06 1.51 19.81
CA ASN A 29 -9.43 1.91 20.15
C ASN A 29 -10.46 0.80 19.90
N VAL A 30 -10.04 -0.41 19.51
CA VAL A 30 -10.94 -1.54 19.22
C VAL A 30 -10.73 -2.71 20.19
N PRO A 31 -11.73 -3.59 20.37
CA PRO A 31 -11.56 -4.82 21.14
C PRO A 31 -10.47 -5.73 20.57
N GLN A 32 -9.86 -6.55 21.43
CA GLN A 32 -8.79 -7.48 21.04
C GLN A 32 -9.18 -8.41 19.88
N SER A 33 -10.46 -8.81 19.80
CA SER A 33 -10.98 -9.65 18.71
C SER A 33 -10.95 -8.97 17.33
N GLU A 34 -10.95 -7.64 17.30
CA GLU A 34 -10.95 -6.84 16.07
C GLU A 34 -9.59 -6.20 15.79
N TRP A 35 -8.70 -6.20 16.78
CA TRP A 35 -7.37 -5.59 16.72
C TRP A 35 -6.59 -5.97 15.45
N ALA A 36 -6.58 -7.25 15.08
CA ALA A 36 -5.82 -7.71 13.92
C ALA A 36 -6.35 -7.11 12.60
N ASN A 37 -7.68 -7.00 12.46
CA ASN A 37 -8.31 -6.40 11.28
C ASN A 37 -8.06 -4.90 11.22
N GLU A 38 -8.22 -4.21 12.36
CA GLU A 38 -8.04 -2.77 12.43
C GLU A 38 -6.56 -2.37 12.24
N TYR A 39 -5.65 -3.16 12.81
CA TYR A 39 -4.21 -3.01 12.60
C TYR A 39 -3.83 -3.22 11.14
N LEU A 40 -4.42 -4.23 10.48
CA LEU A 40 -4.19 -4.44 9.05
C LEU A 40 -4.67 -3.24 8.23
N LYS A 41 -5.88 -2.73 8.49
CA LYS A 41 -6.38 -1.52 7.80
C LYS A 41 -5.47 -0.32 8.02
N PHE A 42 -5.03 -0.10 9.26
CA PHE A 42 -4.09 0.97 9.58
C PHE A 42 -2.81 0.88 8.75
N GLN A 43 -2.20 -0.31 8.68
CA GLN A 43 -0.94 -0.50 7.96
C GLN A 43 -1.10 -0.41 6.44
N ILE A 44 -2.22 -0.91 5.89
CA ILE A 44 -2.53 -0.79 4.47
C ILE A 44 -2.79 0.67 4.10
N TRP A 45 -3.57 1.41 4.89
CA TRP A 45 -3.77 2.84 4.69
C TRP A 45 -2.43 3.60 4.70
N ASP A 46 -1.53 3.28 5.63
CA ASP A 46 -0.21 3.93 5.71
C ASP A 46 0.68 3.61 4.48
N ALA A 47 0.60 2.38 3.98
CA ALA A 47 1.28 2.01 2.74
C ALA A 47 0.72 2.76 1.52
N GLU A 48 -0.61 2.87 1.43
CA GLU A 48 -1.30 3.60 0.36
C GLU A 48 -1.03 5.12 0.40
N TYR A 49 -1.06 5.71 1.60
CA TYR A 49 -0.65 7.10 1.81
C TYR A 49 0.78 7.33 1.33
N SER A 50 1.70 6.43 1.73
CA SER A 50 3.12 6.51 1.38
C SER A 50 3.36 6.40 -0.13
N VAL A 51 2.64 5.50 -0.84
CA VAL A 51 2.82 5.36 -2.28
C VAL A 51 2.24 6.54 -3.06
N VAL A 52 1.17 7.17 -2.58
CA VAL A 52 0.59 8.36 -3.22
C VAL A 52 1.45 9.60 -2.97
N LYS A 53 1.82 9.85 -1.71
CA LYS A 53 2.55 11.08 -1.31
C LYS A 53 4.05 10.99 -1.57
N GLY A 54 4.61 9.77 -1.55
CA GLY A 54 6.02 9.46 -1.76
C GLY A 54 6.27 8.65 -3.03
N PHE A 55 5.42 8.79 -4.06
CA PHE A 55 5.46 7.98 -5.27
C PHE A 55 6.85 7.88 -5.91
N GLU A 56 7.60 8.98 -5.94
CA GLU A 56 8.94 9.01 -6.58
C GLU A 56 9.91 8.02 -5.94
N TRP A 57 9.91 7.93 -4.61
CA TRP A 57 10.77 7.01 -3.88
C TRP A 57 10.41 5.55 -4.18
N TRP A 58 9.10 5.24 -4.20
CA TRP A 58 8.61 3.90 -4.52
C TRP A 58 8.88 3.52 -5.98
N TYR A 59 8.71 4.46 -6.90
CA TYR A 59 8.98 4.27 -8.32
C TYR A 59 10.47 4.01 -8.57
N ASP A 60 11.35 4.76 -7.91
CA ASP A 60 12.78 4.52 -8.02
C ASP A 60 13.18 3.18 -7.39
N MET A 61 12.63 2.81 -6.23
CA MET A 61 12.86 1.49 -5.65
C MET A 61 12.39 0.37 -6.59
N TRP A 62 11.23 0.52 -7.20
CA TRP A 62 10.71 -0.42 -8.19
C TRP A 62 11.64 -0.57 -9.41
N LYS A 63 12.16 0.53 -9.98
CA LYS A 63 13.13 0.50 -11.09
C LYS A 63 14.40 -0.27 -10.74
N HIS A 64 14.90 -0.13 -9.51
CA HIS A 64 16.10 -0.83 -9.07
C HIS A 64 15.88 -2.35 -8.95
N GLN A 65 14.66 -2.77 -8.58
CA GLN A 65 14.31 -4.19 -8.43
C GLN A 65 13.92 -4.86 -9.76
N ARG A 66 13.46 -4.09 -10.75
CA ARG A 66 13.00 -4.60 -12.06
C ARG A 66 13.81 -3.97 -13.20
N PRO A 67 14.77 -4.69 -13.82
CA PRO A 67 15.58 -4.16 -14.90
C PRO A 67 14.85 -4.01 -16.26
N LYS A 68 13.58 -4.42 -16.37
CA LYS A 68 12.78 -4.28 -17.60
C LYS A 68 11.88 -3.05 -17.52
N GLN A 69 11.95 -2.19 -18.53
CA GLN A 69 10.99 -1.10 -18.71
C GLN A 69 9.62 -1.68 -19.08
N LEU A 70 8.60 -1.40 -18.26
CA LEU A 70 7.19 -1.59 -18.62
C LEU A 70 6.77 -0.53 -19.64
N ALA A 71 5.92 -0.94 -20.59
CA ALA A 71 5.50 -0.08 -21.69
C ALA A 71 4.40 0.93 -21.25
N ASP A 72 3.53 0.54 -20.31
CA ASP A 72 2.34 1.32 -19.93
C ASP A 72 2.49 2.01 -18.56
N ASN A 73 1.79 3.14 -18.38
CA ASN A 73 1.62 3.86 -17.13
C ASN A 73 0.73 3.09 -16.14
N GLU A 74 -0.29 2.37 -16.62
CA GLU A 74 -1.16 1.53 -15.76
C GLU A 74 -0.37 0.40 -15.10
N GLU A 75 0.42 -0.35 -15.88
CA GLU A 75 1.26 -1.44 -15.34
C GLU A 75 2.29 -0.92 -14.34
N LYS A 76 2.87 0.28 -14.58
CA LYS A 76 3.80 0.91 -13.64
C LYS A 76 3.10 1.28 -12.33
N ALA A 77 1.94 1.92 -12.42
CA ALA A 77 1.16 2.28 -11.24
C ALA A 77 0.82 1.04 -10.40
N GLU A 78 0.36 -0.02 -11.06
CA GLU A 78 -0.03 -1.27 -10.39
C GLU A 78 1.16 -1.95 -9.71
N GLU A 79 2.31 -2.07 -10.38
CA GLU A 79 3.49 -2.70 -9.79
C GLU A 79 4.07 -1.86 -8.63
N VAL A 80 4.06 -0.53 -8.73
CA VAL A 80 4.51 0.36 -7.65
C VAL A 80 3.57 0.27 -6.44
N TYR A 81 2.26 0.27 -6.67
CA TYR A 81 1.26 0.03 -5.63
C TYR A 81 1.46 -1.33 -4.95
N LYS A 82 1.59 -2.41 -5.73
CA LYS A 82 1.85 -3.76 -5.21
C LYS A 82 3.12 -3.79 -4.37
N LEU A 83 4.21 -3.19 -4.86
CA LEU A 83 5.47 -3.13 -4.13
C LEU A 83 5.31 -2.50 -2.75
N ALA A 84 4.58 -1.38 -2.65
CA ALA A 84 4.32 -0.71 -1.37
C ALA A 84 3.53 -1.60 -0.39
N ILE A 85 2.46 -2.24 -0.86
CA ILE A 85 1.67 -3.16 -0.04
C ILE A 85 2.50 -4.37 0.40
N PHE A 86 3.24 -5.00 -0.52
CA PHE A 86 4.04 -6.18 -0.20
C PHE A 86 5.18 -5.88 0.77
N ASP A 87 5.89 -4.77 0.58
CA ASP A 87 6.94 -4.32 1.52
C ASP A 87 6.37 -4.14 2.93
N LYS A 88 5.18 -3.53 3.04
CA LYS A 88 4.50 -3.37 4.32
C LYS A 88 4.12 -4.71 4.95
N LEU A 89 3.44 -5.58 4.21
CA LEU A 89 3.00 -6.89 4.69
C LEU A 89 4.19 -7.76 5.14
N GLN A 90 5.31 -7.72 4.43
CA GLN A 90 6.52 -8.45 4.81
C GLN A 90 7.16 -7.95 6.11
N LYS A 91 6.97 -6.67 6.46
CA LYS A 91 7.47 -6.07 7.72
C LYS A 91 6.55 -6.32 8.90
N MET A 92 5.26 -6.62 8.68
CA MET A 92 4.27 -6.87 9.73
C MET A 92 4.33 -8.28 10.34
N LYS A 93 5.32 -9.12 9.98
CA LYS A 93 5.38 -10.53 10.35
C LYS A 93 5.21 -10.75 11.86
N ARG A 94 4.20 -11.53 12.22
CA ARG A 94 3.93 -12.05 13.55
C ARG A 94 3.70 -13.56 13.46
N GLU A 95 4.17 -14.31 14.46
CA GLU A 95 4.04 -15.78 14.46
C GLU A 95 2.61 -16.25 14.67
N ASP A 96 1.78 -15.43 15.32
CA ASP A 96 0.40 -15.75 15.70
C ASP A 96 -0.67 -15.25 14.72
N ILE A 97 -0.31 -14.43 13.72
CA ILE A 97 -1.25 -13.79 12.79
C ILE A 97 -0.66 -13.75 11.37
N ASP A 98 -1.40 -14.32 10.42
CA ASP A 98 -1.07 -14.24 8.98
C ASP A 98 -1.74 -13.02 8.33
N PHE A 99 -1.09 -11.85 8.45
CA PHE A 99 -1.58 -10.60 7.85
C PHE A 99 -1.62 -10.65 6.32
N GLN A 100 -0.79 -11.48 5.68
CA GLN A 100 -0.78 -11.59 4.23
C GLN A 100 -2.03 -12.33 3.75
N ALA A 101 -2.38 -13.45 4.39
CA ALA A 101 -3.64 -14.15 4.12
C ALA A 101 -4.86 -13.26 4.41
N MET A 102 -4.84 -12.50 5.51
CA MET A 102 -5.92 -11.56 5.84
C MET A 102 -6.09 -10.46 4.79
N TYR A 103 -4.99 -9.91 4.25
CA TYR A 103 -5.06 -8.90 3.20
C TYR A 103 -5.70 -9.43 1.91
N PHE A 104 -5.43 -10.69 1.53
CA PHE A 104 -6.05 -11.29 0.35
C PHE A 104 -7.53 -11.65 0.56
N ALA A 105 -8.01 -11.67 1.81
CA ALA A 105 -9.42 -11.86 2.15
C ALA A 105 -10.23 -10.55 2.23
N LEU A 106 -9.56 -9.40 2.04
CA LEU A 106 -10.10 -8.03 2.13
C LEU A 106 -10.62 -7.50 0.78
#